data_AF-A0AAN6AVD3-F1
#
_entry.id   AF-A0AAN6AVD3-F1
#
_cell.length_a   1.000
_cell.length_b   1.000
_cell.length_c   1.000
_cell.angle_alpha   90.00
_cell.angle_beta   90.00
_cell.angle_gamma   90.00
#
_symmetry.space_group_name_H-M   'P 1'
#
loop_
_entity.id
_entity.type
_entity.pdbx_description
1 polymer ?
#
loop_
_entity_poly.entity_id
_entity_poly.type
_entity_poly.pdbx_seq_one_letter_code
_entity_poly.pdbx_strand_id
1 'polypeptide(L)'
;MNKTNYPSLTNYLAKTKKNADLYRLYNPQFSFFCKSDTQEQRFYFDYFSRHMVSKRNILTVFSIYTFTSYNMNKKETIKNFIRFLKTTNESTFHNAFSFRGGNILYVSNKNMLKEISWFSLARIYEDIKKIKEYKTNHDNYIRLVA
;
A
#
# COMPACT_ATOMS: atom_id res chain seq x y z
N MET A 1 -23.91 10.24 5.12
CA MET A 1 -22.46 10.28 4.79
C MET A 1 -22.33 10.30 3.28
N ASN A 2 -21.80 11.37 2.68
CA ASN A 2 -21.57 11.44 1.24
C ASN A 2 -20.73 10.23 0.82
N LYS A 3 -21.25 9.41 -0.11
CA LYS A 3 -20.51 8.29 -0.72
C LYS A 3 -19.32 8.89 -1.45
N THR A 4 -18.17 8.96 -0.79
CA THR A 4 -16.93 9.40 -1.45
C THR A 4 -16.56 8.36 -2.48
N ASN A 5 -17.02 8.55 -3.72
CA ASN A 5 -16.64 7.71 -4.85
C ASN A 5 -15.27 8.19 -5.33
N TYR A 6 -14.27 7.34 -5.15
CA TYR A 6 -12.94 7.53 -5.71
C TYR A 6 -12.91 6.88 -7.11
N PRO A 7 -12.73 7.65 -8.20
CA PRO A 7 -12.69 7.08 -9.54
C PRO A 7 -11.45 6.19 -9.76
N SER A 8 -10.30 6.57 -9.21
CA SER A 8 -9.01 5.88 -9.37
C SER A 8 -8.18 5.85 -8.09
N LEU A 9 -7.14 5.01 -8.04
CA LEU A 9 -6.19 4.99 -6.92
C LEU A 9 -5.49 6.34 -6.76
N THR A 10 -5.04 6.95 -7.85
CA THR A 10 -4.42 8.29 -7.82
C THR A 10 -5.36 9.33 -7.18
N ASN A 11 -6.66 9.30 -7.50
CA ASN A 11 -7.63 10.19 -6.89
C ASN A 11 -7.79 9.94 -5.38
N TYR A 12 -7.86 8.67 -4.97
CA TYR A 12 -7.91 8.29 -3.55
C TYR A 12 -6.68 8.78 -2.78
N LEU A 13 -5.48 8.57 -3.33
CA LEU A 13 -4.23 8.99 -2.70
C LEU A 13 -4.19 10.51 -2.54
N ALA A 14 -4.56 11.27 -3.57
CA ALA A 14 -4.61 12.73 -3.51
C ALA A 14 -5.63 13.24 -2.46
N LYS A 15 -6.88 12.76 -2.50
CA LYS A 15 -7.94 13.20 -1.57
C LYS A 15 -7.66 12.82 -0.12
N THR A 16 -6.94 11.73 0.11
CA THR A 16 -6.55 11.28 1.46
C THR A 16 -5.18 11.78 1.91
N LYS A 17 -4.60 12.78 1.21
CA LYS A 17 -3.30 13.41 1.51
C LYS A 17 -2.13 12.41 1.58
N LYS A 18 -2.23 11.30 0.85
CA LYS A 18 -1.15 10.31 0.66
C LYS A 18 -0.20 10.77 -0.44
N ASN A 19 0.83 9.98 -0.72
CA ASN A 19 1.83 10.30 -1.73
C ASN A 19 1.40 9.77 -3.10
N ALA A 20 0.63 10.57 -3.85
CA ALA A 20 0.18 10.18 -5.19
C ALA A 20 1.36 10.02 -6.17
N ASP A 21 2.45 10.76 -5.99
CA ASP A 21 3.61 10.71 -6.87
C ASP A 21 4.38 9.39 -6.75
N LEU A 22 4.47 8.82 -5.54
CA LEU A 22 5.01 7.47 -5.34
C LEU A 22 4.25 6.45 -6.19
N TYR A 23 2.92 6.53 -6.26
CA TYR A 23 2.14 5.61 -7.10
C TYR A 23 2.37 5.85 -8.60
N ARG A 24 2.48 7.11 -9.04
CA ARG A 24 2.81 7.44 -10.43
C ARG A 24 4.17 6.88 -10.85
N LEU A 25 5.16 6.91 -9.94
CA LEU A 25 6.47 6.30 -10.17
C LEU A 25 6.42 4.76 -10.12
N TYR A 26 5.59 4.20 -9.23
CA TYR A 26 5.41 2.75 -9.13
C TYR A 26 4.77 2.18 -10.41
N ASN A 27 3.75 2.86 -10.95
CA ASN A 27 2.99 2.40 -12.11
C ASN A 27 2.90 3.48 -13.21
N PRO A 28 4.01 3.82 -13.89
CA PRO A 28 4.04 4.91 -14.86
C PRO A 28 3.19 4.63 -16.11
N GLN A 29 2.91 3.35 -16.41
CA GLN A 29 2.14 2.92 -17.57
C GLN A 29 0.65 2.65 -17.24
N PHE A 30 0.20 2.96 -16.01
CA PHE A 30 -1.14 2.61 -15.54
C PHE A 30 -1.51 1.12 -15.78
N SER A 31 -0.52 0.23 -15.66
CA SER A 31 -0.74 -1.21 -15.80
C SER A 31 -1.63 -1.73 -14.67
N PHE A 32 -2.53 -2.65 -14.99
CA PHE A 32 -3.38 -3.30 -14.01
C PHE A 32 -2.64 -4.37 -13.18
N PHE A 33 -1.43 -4.76 -13.59
CA PHE A 33 -0.67 -5.84 -12.98
C PHE A 33 0.40 -5.33 -12.02
N CYS A 34 0.57 -6.04 -10.91
CA CYS A 34 1.66 -5.81 -9.98
C CYS A 34 3.03 -6.07 -10.64
N LYS A 35 4.06 -5.45 -10.08
CA LYS A 35 5.44 -5.78 -10.38
C LYS A 35 5.74 -7.22 -9.91
N SER A 36 6.67 -7.91 -10.58
CA SER A 36 7.24 -9.12 -9.99
C SER A 36 7.97 -8.79 -8.68
N ASP A 37 8.16 -9.78 -7.79
CA ASP A 37 8.84 -9.56 -6.50
C ASP A 37 10.17 -8.81 -6.65
N THR A 38 10.99 -9.18 -7.65
CA THR A 38 12.27 -8.52 -7.94
C THR A 38 12.11 -7.06 -8.38
N GLN A 39 11.12 -6.78 -9.24
CA GLN A 39 10.84 -5.43 -9.69
C GLN A 39 10.28 -4.55 -8.57
N GLU A 40 9.49 -5.14 -7.68
CA GLU A 40 8.91 -4.48 -6.52
C GLU A 40 9.99 -4.11 -5.50
N GLN A 41 10.86 -5.07 -5.16
CA GLN A 41 12.04 -4.87 -4.32
C GLN A 41 12.94 -3.75 -4.84
N ARG A 42 13.30 -3.82 -6.12
CA ARG A 42 14.16 -2.80 -6.74
C ARG A 42 13.52 -1.42 -6.69
N PHE A 43 12.23 -1.32 -7.01
CA PHE A 43 11.52 -0.04 -6.97
C PHE A 43 11.53 0.57 -5.58
N TYR A 44 11.14 -0.18 -4.54
CA TYR A 44 11.07 0.37 -3.19
C TYR A 44 12.45 0.68 -2.63
N PHE A 45 13.46 -0.15 -2.91
CA PHE A 45 14.84 0.13 -2.55
C PHE A 45 15.33 1.45 -3.18
N ASP A 46 15.18 1.61 -4.49
CA ASP A 46 15.60 2.81 -5.22
C ASP A 46 14.80 4.05 -4.80
N TYR A 47 13.53 3.88 -4.41
CA TYR A 47 12.71 5.00 -3.94
C TYR A 47 13.12 5.44 -2.54
N PHE A 48 13.19 4.52 -1.57
CA PHE A 48 13.46 4.84 -0.17
C PHE A 48 14.94 5.07 0.14
N SER A 49 15.87 4.74 -0.75
CA SER A 49 17.27 5.22 -0.68
C SER A 49 17.38 6.74 -0.82
N ARG A 50 16.39 7.37 -1.47
CA ARG A 50 16.34 8.83 -1.71
C ARG A 50 15.26 9.54 -0.91
N HIS A 51 14.35 8.79 -0.28
CA HIS A 51 13.18 9.34 0.39
C HIS A 51 13.01 8.76 1.78
N MET A 52 12.67 9.62 2.75
CA MET A 52 12.42 9.19 4.11
C MET A 52 11.24 8.19 4.20
N VAL A 53 11.45 7.14 4.97
CA VAL A 53 10.40 6.21 5.38
C VAL A 53 9.47 6.91 6.38
N SER A 54 8.34 7.42 5.89
CA SER A 54 7.38 8.21 6.67
C SER A 54 6.02 7.53 6.77
N LYS A 55 5.20 7.89 7.77
CA LYS A 55 3.81 7.44 7.87
C LYS A 55 3.05 7.64 6.56
N ARG A 56 3.20 8.81 5.92
CA ARG A 56 2.54 9.13 4.65
C ARG A 56 2.95 8.13 3.56
N ASN A 57 4.25 7.86 3.44
CA ASN A 57 4.75 6.93 2.43
C ASN A 57 4.29 5.49 2.73
N ILE A 58 4.33 5.03 3.98
CA ILE A 58 3.90 3.66 4.31
C ILE A 58 2.41 3.44 4.12
N LEU A 59 1.57 4.42 4.48
CA LEU A 59 0.14 4.33 4.17
C LEU A 59 -0.12 4.35 2.66
N THR A 60 0.78 4.96 1.88
CA THR A 60 0.72 4.94 0.41
C THR A 60 1.13 3.56 -0.12
N VAL A 61 2.26 3.01 0.32
CA VAL A 61 2.70 1.65 -0.03
C VAL A 61 1.61 0.63 0.28
N PHE A 62 0.98 0.71 1.46
CA PHE A 62 -0.14 -0.16 1.82
C PHE A 62 -1.36 0.01 0.89
N SER A 63 -1.65 1.25 0.48
CA SER A 63 -2.75 1.53 -0.46
C SER A 63 -2.49 0.91 -1.83
N ILE A 64 -1.24 0.99 -2.32
CA ILE A 64 -0.81 0.38 -3.58
C ILE A 64 -0.89 -1.14 -3.47
N TYR A 65 -0.29 -1.71 -2.43
CA TYR A 65 -0.30 -3.15 -2.15
C TYR A 65 -1.72 -3.72 -2.12
N THR A 66 -2.64 -3.04 -1.43
CA THR A 66 -4.05 -3.46 -1.37
C THR A 66 -4.73 -3.35 -2.72
N PHE A 67 -4.44 -2.32 -3.50
CA PHE A 67 -5.06 -2.09 -4.80
C PHE A 67 -4.66 -3.16 -5.84
N THR A 68 -3.50 -3.79 -5.68
CA THR A 68 -2.99 -4.84 -6.57
C THR A 68 -3.17 -6.26 -6.01
N SER A 69 -3.56 -6.42 -4.75
CA SER A 69 -3.74 -7.73 -4.10
C SER A 69 -5.18 -8.26 -4.29
N TYR A 70 -5.52 -8.60 -5.53
CA TYR A 70 -6.81 -9.24 -5.83
C TYR A 70 -6.94 -10.58 -5.09
N ASN A 71 -8.15 -10.98 -4.73
CA ASN A 71 -8.51 -12.21 -4.01
C ASN A 71 -8.09 -12.35 -2.54
N MET A 72 -7.35 -11.40 -1.95
CA MET A 72 -7.05 -11.44 -0.52
C MET A 72 -8.16 -10.79 0.30
N ASN A 73 -8.57 -11.44 1.40
CA ASN A 73 -9.44 -10.77 2.36
C ASN A 73 -8.66 -9.73 3.19
N LYS A 74 -9.37 -8.91 3.96
CA LYS A 74 -8.77 -7.83 4.77
C LYS A 74 -7.68 -8.32 5.71
N LYS A 75 -7.93 -9.46 6.37
CA LYS A 75 -7.01 -10.03 7.36
C LYS A 75 -5.73 -10.51 6.69
N GLU A 76 -5.88 -11.25 5.59
CA GLU A 76 -4.78 -11.73 4.76
C GLU A 76 -3.97 -10.59 4.16
N THR A 77 -4.63 -9.59 3.59
CA THR A 77 -3.97 -8.45 2.95
C THR A 77 -3.04 -7.74 3.92
N ILE A 78 -3.49 -7.44 5.14
CA ILE A 78 -2.65 -6.74 6.11
C ILE A 78 -1.55 -7.65 6.68
N LYS A 79 -1.85 -8.94 6.93
CA LYS A 79 -0.83 -9.92 7.35
C LYS A 79 0.27 -10.06 6.30
N ASN A 80 -0.11 -10.20 5.04
CA ASN A 80 0.82 -10.32 3.92
C ASN A 80 1.56 -9.01 3.67
N PHE A 81 0.92 -7.85 3.89
CA PHE A 81 1.61 -6.56 3.84
C PHE A 81 2.70 -6.44 4.92
N ILE A 82 2.46 -6.91 6.14
CA ILE A 82 3.48 -6.95 7.19
C ILE A 82 4.64 -7.88 6.78
N ARG A 83 4.34 -9.05 6.21
CA ARG A 83 5.37 -9.94 5.67
C ARG A 83 6.13 -9.27 4.52
N PHE A 84 5.43 -8.60 3.63
CA PHE A 84 6.01 -7.84 2.53
C PHE A 84 7.04 -6.81 3.02
N LEU A 85 6.73 -6.06 4.08
CA LEU A 85 7.69 -5.12 4.69
C LEU A 85 8.86 -5.83 5.37
N LYS A 86 8.60 -6.92 6.10
CA LYS A 86 9.58 -7.62 6.94
C LYS A 86 10.54 -8.53 6.18
N THR A 87 10.07 -9.14 5.10
CA THR A 87 10.78 -10.22 4.40
C THR A 87 11.02 -9.86 2.96
N THR A 88 9.98 -9.49 2.22
CA THR A 88 10.12 -9.22 0.78
C THR A 88 10.94 -7.98 0.55
N ASN A 89 10.72 -6.90 1.30
CA ASN A 89 11.42 -5.62 1.18
C ASN A 89 12.27 -5.33 2.42
N GLU A 90 12.82 -6.38 3.03
CA GLU A 90 13.65 -6.30 4.22
C GLU A 90 14.82 -5.33 4.01
N SER A 91 15.55 -5.45 2.89
CA SER A 91 16.67 -4.57 2.54
C SER A 91 16.32 -3.08 2.47
N THR A 92 15.05 -2.76 2.23
CA THR A 92 14.55 -1.39 2.15
C THR A 92 14.05 -0.88 3.51
N PHE A 93 13.42 -1.75 4.29
CA PHE A 93 12.73 -1.38 5.54
C PHE A 93 13.40 -1.93 6.79
N HIS A 94 14.61 -2.46 6.67
CA HIS A 94 15.40 -2.97 7.78
C HIS A 94 15.49 -1.91 8.89
N ASN A 95 15.15 -2.32 10.12
CA ASN A 95 15.08 -1.46 11.31
C ASN A 95 14.16 -0.22 11.22
N ALA A 96 13.44 -0.01 10.12
CA ALA A 96 12.49 1.09 9.99
C ALA A 96 11.20 0.83 10.79
N PHE A 97 10.87 -0.44 11.02
CA PHE A 97 9.62 -0.87 11.66
C PHE A 97 9.80 -1.94 12.72
N SER A 98 8.95 -1.87 13.73
CA SER A 98 8.61 -2.99 14.61
C SER A 98 7.12 -3.30 14.48
N PHE A 99 6.69 -4.48 14.90
CA PHE A 99 5.33 -4.95 14.62
C PHE A 99 4.73 -5.65 15.83
N ARG A 100 3.49 -5.29 16.17
CA ARG A 100 2.78 -5.83 17.33
C ARG A 100 1.29 -5.95 17.02
N GLY A 101 0.72 -7.16 17.13
CA GLY A 101 -0.73 -7.37 17.00
C GLY A 101 -1.36 -6.88 15.68
N GLY A 102 -0.60 -6.87 14.57
CA GLY A 102 -1.06 -6.32 13.29
C GLY A 102 -0.83 -4.80 13.10
N ASN A 103 -0.26 -4.14 14.11
CA ASN A 103 0.12 -2.73 14.06
C ASN A 103 1.57 -2.58 13.59
N ILE A 104 1.86 -1.44 12.97
CA ILE A 104 3.21 -1.06 12.52
C ILE A 104 3.71 0.07 13.43
N LEU A 105 4.80 -0.19 14.15
CA LEU A 105 5.49 0.76 15.01
C LEU A 105 6.67 1.35 14.23
N TYR A 106 6.85 2.66 14.31
CA TYR A 106 7.94 3.37 13.64
C TYR A 106 8.40 4.57 14.46
N VAL A 107 9.67 4.93 14.31
CA VAL A 107 10.20 6.19 14.86
C VAL A 107 9.93 7.29 13.84
N SER A 108 9.21 8.32 14.27
CA SER A 108 8.95 9.48 13.40
C SER A 108 10.19 10.37 13.27
N ASN A 109 10.17 11.28 12.30
CA ASN A 109 11.22 12.29 12.11
C ASN A 109 11.49 13.20 13.33
N LYS A 110 10.60 13.19 14.32
CA LYS A 110 10.79 13.89 15.61
C LYS A 110 11.32 12.96 16.71
N ASN A 111 11.92 11.82 16.36
CA ASN A 111 12.38 10.76 17.28
C ASN A 111 11.31 10.22 18.24
N MET A 112 10.03 10.39 17.92
CA MET A 112 8.92 9.84 18.71
C MET A 112 8.47 8.49 18.14
N LEU A 113 8.28 7.52 19.02
CA LEU A 113 7.63 6.25 18.68
C LEU A 113 6.16 6.52 18.31
N LYS A 114 5.74 6.03 17.15
CA LYS A 114 4.40 6.17 16.62
C LYS A 114 3.88 4.85 16.09
N GLU A 115 2.57 4.79 15.95
CA GLU A 115 1.87 3.59 15.52
C GLU A 115 0.96 3.87 14.33
N ILE A 116 0.93 2.92 13.39
CA ILE A 116 -0.17 2.71 12.45
C ILE A 116 -0.94 1.49 12.93
N SER A 117 -2.15 1.73 13.42
CA SER A 117 -2.99 0.67 13.97
C SER A 117 -3.61 -0.21 12.88
N TRP A 118 -3.92 -1.45 13.23
CA TRP A 118 -4.72 -2.36 12.44
C TRP A 118 -6.00 -1.72 11.92
N PHE A 119 -6.71 -0.97 12.77
CA PHE A 119 -7.94 -0.27 12.39
C PHE A 119 -7.72 0.77 11.29
N SER A 120 -6.55 1.43 11.29
CA SER A 120 -6.19 2.38 10.24
C SER A 120 -5.98 1.67 8.90
N LEU A 121 -5.27 0.53 8.92
CA LEU A 121 -5.05 -0.30 7.74
C LEU A 121 -6.37 -0.90 7.24
N ALA A 122 -7.20 -1.40 8.15
CA ALA A 122 -8.52 -1.94 7.86
C ALA A 122 -9.42 -0.92 7.15
N ARG A 123 -9.42 0.35 7.60
CA ARG A 123 -10.19 1.42 6.96
C ARG A 123 -9.69 1.69 5.54
N ILE A 124 -8.37 1.76 5.33
CA ILE A 124 -7.79 1.95 4.01
C ILE A 124 -8.21 0.81 3.08
N TYR A 125 -8.16 -0.45 3.55
CA TYR A 125 -8.60 -1.59 2.76
C TYR A 125 -10.04 -1.45 2.27
N GLU A 126 -10.98 -1.07 3.14
CA GLU A 126 -12.38 -0.88 2.76
C GLU A 126 -12.57 0.30 1.79
N ASP A 127 -11.76 1.35 1.92
CA ASP A 127 -11.79 2.47 0.98
C ASP A 127 -11.27 2.07 -0.40
N ILE A 128 -10.18 1.30 -0.46
CA ILE A 128 -9.58 0.83 -1.72
C ILE A 128 -10.57 -0.02 -2.51
N LYS A 129 -11.28 -0.95 -1.85
CA LYS A 129 -12.30 -1.79 -2.51
C LYS A 129 -13.48 -1.01 -3.07
N LYS A 130 -13.71 0.22 -2.62
CA LYS A 130 -14.77 1.10 -3.12
C LYS A 130 -14.34 1.90 -4.34
N ILE A 131 -13.05 1.95 -4.67
CA ILE A 131 -12.54 2.63 -5.86
C ILE A 131 -13.15 2.00 -7.10
N LYS A 132 -13.66 2.83 -8.03
CA LYS A 132 -14.29 2.34 -9.27
C LYS A 132 -13.31 1.52 -10.11
N GLU A 133 -12.11 2.05 -10.34
CA GLU A 133 -11.02 1.37 -11.03
C GLU A 133 -10.68 0.00 -10.41
N TYR A 134 -10.60 -0.09 -9.07
CA TYR A 134 -10.34 -1.37 -8.40
C TYR A 134 -11.38 -2.43 -8.77
N LYS A 135 -12.66 -2.07 -8.74
CA LYS A 135 -13.76 -3.00 -9.08
C LYS A 135 -13.65 -3.49 -10.52
N THR A 136 -13.44 -2.56 -11.46
CA THR A 136 -13.25 -2.92 -12.88
C THR A 136 -12.07 -3.86 -13.08
N ASN A 137 -10.94 -3.59 -12.43
CA ASN A 137 -9.74 -4.43 -12.54
C ASN A 137 -9.94 -5.80 -11.90
N HIS A 138 -10.63 -5.85 -10.75
CA HIS A 138 -10.94 -7.08 -10.05
C HIS A 138 -11.86 -7.98 -10.88
N ASP A 139 -12.89 -7.42 -11.51
CA ASP A 139 -13.81 -8.17 -12.39
C ASP A 139 -13.07 -8.72 -13.61
N ASN A 140 -12.16 -7.94 -14.21
CA ASN A 140 -11.31 -8.40 -15.31
C ASN A 140 -10.35 -9.51 -14.87
N TYR A 141 -9.74 -9.39 -13.69
CA TYR A 141 -8.88 -10.43 -13.13
C TYR A 141 -9.64 -11.74 -12.91
N ILE A 142 -10.86 -11.68 -12.33
CA ILE A 142 -11.69 -12.88 -12.15
C ILE A 142 -11.96 -13.56 -13.50
N ARG A 143 -12.24 -12.81 -14.56
CA ARG A 143 -12.47 -13.37 -15.91
C ARG A 143 -11.24 -14.04 -16.54
N LEU A 144 -10.02 -13.63 -16.15
CA LEU A 144 -8.78 -14.16 -16.72
C LEU A 144 -8.27 -15.40 -15.97
N VAL A 145 -8.68 -15.59 -14.72
CA VAL A 145 -8.21 -16.69 -13.85
C VAL A 145 -9.31 -17.75 -13.60
N ALA A 146 -10.56 -17.48 -14.00
CA ALA A 146 -11.66 -18.45 -14.05
C ALA A 146 -11.60 -19.30 -15.32
#